data_AF-A0A7C5TUS9-F1
#
_entry.id   AF-A0A7C5TUS9-F1
#
_cell.length_a   1.000
_cell.length_b   1.000
_cell.length_c   1.000
_cell.angle_alpha   90.00
_cell.angle_beta   90.00
_cell.angle_gamma   90.00
#
_symmetry.space_group_name_H-M   'P 1'
#
loop_
_entity.id
_entity.type
_entity.pdbx_description
1 polymer ?
#
loop_
_entity_poly.entity_id
_entity_poly.type
_entity_poly.pdbx_seq_one_letter_code
_entity_poly.pdbx_strand_id
1 'polypeptide(L)'
;MNRNRIPLQLASLLSVILLATSGCGHKKSASAPAAPSAAIPGLGITLEHVPAAFRISSQAKDRLVLVPADPKLGGTLTIAAEPASSGLNLQEAVKRHRKEIEGRPQGKYLGAQELSGPTGTAYWSRGRFQSSDREVEETQIVTLDPTQHRIIDLTYDYPAGNDSRQRVRALLDVVGEINAYVPPAAGTKKSD
;
A
#
# COMPACT_ATOMS: atom_id res chain seq x y z
N MET A 1 -25.04 39.75 4.19
CA MET A 1 -26.15 38.77 4.26
C MET A 1 -26.95 38.88 2.98
N ASN A 2 -26.74 37.98 2.01
CA ASN A 2 -27.55 37.93 0.79
C ASN A 2 -28.04 36.50 0.59
N ARG A 3 -29.36 36.32 0.78
CA ARG A 3 -30.08 35.05 0.66
C ARG A 3 -30.62 34.95 -0.76
N ASN A 4 -29.91 34.25 -1.64
CA ASN A 4 -30.49 33.82 -2.91
C ASN A 4 -31.22 32.49 -2.72
N ARG A 5 -32.55 32.55 -2.79
CA ARG A 5 -33.44 31.38 -2.91
C ARG A 5 -33.68 31.13 -4.39
N ILE A 6 -33.35 29.94 -4.88
CA ILE A 6 -33.75 29.47 -6.22
C ILE A 6 -34.83 28.39 -6.03
N PRO A 7 -35.96 28.47 -6.76
CA PRO A 7 -37.12 27.62 -6.55
C PRO A 7 -37.03 26.25 -7.24
N LEU A 8 -37.72 25.33 -6.56
CA LEU A 8 -38.29 24.05 -6.98
C LEU A 8 -38.79 24.01 -8.45
N GLN A 9 -38.35 23.01 -9.21
CA GLN A 9 -38.98 22.50 -10.44
C GLN A 9 -38.89 20.97 -10.37
N LEU A 10 -39.96 20.32 -9.92
CA LEU A 10 -40.95 19.59 -10.72
C LEU A 10 -40.43 18.32 -11.42
N ALA A 11 -41.07 17.23 -10.98
CA ALA A 11 -41.02 15.88 -11.48
C ALA A 11 -41.13 15.76 -13.00
N SER A 12 -40.43 14.76 -13.56
CA SER A 12 -40.94 14.04 -14.71
C SER A 12 -40.60 12.56 -14.57
N LEU A 13 -41.65 11.76 -14.31
CA LEU A 13 -41.66 10.33 -14.55
C LEU A 13 -41.47 10.09 -16.05
N LEU A 14 -40.58 9.17 -16.42
CA LEU A 14 -40.74 8.41 -17.65
C LEU A 14 -40.27 6.97 -17.40
N SER A 15 -41.25 6.12 -17.07
CA SER A 15 -41.09 4.68 -17.06
C SER A 15 -41.06 4.18 -18.50
N VAL A 16 -39.91 3.70 -18.97
CA VAL A 16 -39.84 2.85 -20.17
C VAL A 16 -39.48 1.45 -19.71
N ILE A 17 -40.49 0.60 -19.67
CA ILE A 17 -40.37 -0.85 -19.55
C ILE A 17 -40.09 -1.37 -20.96
N LEU A 18 -38.88 -1.87 -21.20
CA LEU A 18 -38.61 -2.73 -22.37
C LEU A 18 -38.17 -4.11 -21.86
N LEU A 19 -39.08 -5.07 -21.99
CA LEU A 19 -38.77 -6.50 -21.88
C LEU A 19 -37.88 -6.89 -23.08
N ALA A 20 -36.67 -7.33 -22.79
CA ALA A 20 -35.84 -8.08 -23.74
C ALA A 20 -35.66 -9.51 -23.22
N THR A 21 -35.90 -10.43 -24.14
CA THR A 21 -36.08 -11.87 -24.03
C THR A 21 -34.85 -12.63 -23.53
N SER A 22 -35.13 -13.73 -22.83
CA SER A 22 -34.23 -14.77 -22.38
C SER A 22 -33.33 -15.33 -23.48
N GLY A 23 -32.02 -15.22 -23.27
CA GLY A 23 -31.01 -16.08 -23.85
C GLY A 23 -30.09 -16.58 -22.75
N CYS A 24 -30.48 -17.66 -22.05
CA CYS A 24 -29.62 -18.35 -21.08
C CYS A 24 -28.51 -19.14 -21.80
N GLY A 25 -27.64 -18.43 -22.50
CA GLY A 25 -26.28 -18.92 -22.73
C GLY A 25 -25.53 -18.74 -21.42
N HIS A 26 -25.31 -19.81 -20.67
CA HIS A 26 -24.34 -19.83 -19.58
C HIS A 26 -22.96 -19.60 -20.20
N LYS A 27 -22.63 -18.35 -20.52
CA LYS A 27 -21.24 -17.92 -20.69
C LYS A 27 -20.59 -18.23 -19.35
N LYS A 28 -19.82 -19.31 -19.34
CA LYS A 28 -18.87 -19.63 -18.27
C LYS A 28 -18.05 -18.35 -18.08
N SER A 29 -18.44 -17.52 -17.11
CA SER A 29 -17.69 -16.32 -16.77
C SER A 29 -16.28 -16.80 -16.50
N ALA A 30 -15.35 -16.43 -17.38
CA ALA A 30 -13.94 -16.66 -17.13
C ALA A 30 -13.68 -16.02 -15.76
N SER A 31 -13.32 -16.85 -14.78
CA SER A 31 -12.91 -16.34 -13.47
C SER A 31 -11.88 -15.26 -13.72
N ALA A 32 -12.08 -14.07 -13.16
CA ALA A 32 -11.05 -13.04 -13.21
C ALA A 32 -9.74 -13.68 -12.72
N PRO A 33 -8.60 -13.39 -13.37
CA PRO A 33 -7.33 -13.89 -12.90
C PRO A 33 -7.16 -13.47 -11.43
N ALA A 34 -6.78 -14.42 -10.58
CA ALA A 34 -6.53 -14.13 -9.18
C ALA A 34 -5.46 -13.05 -9.06
N ALA A 35 -5.63 -12.11 -8.13
CA ALA A 35 -4.61 -11.12 -7.87
C ALA A 35 -3.33 -11.84 -7.38
N PRO A 36 -2.14 -11.39 -7.83
CA PRO A 36 -0.90 -12.03 -7.43
C PRO A 36 -0.68 -11.88 -5.93
N SER A 37 -0.13 -12.91 -5.28
CA SER A 37 0.27 -12.91 -3.87
C SER A 37 1.80 -12.96 -3.75
N ALA A 38 2.34 -12.58 -2.59
CA ALA A 38 3.77 -12.61 -2.33
C ALA A 38 4.09 -13.08 -0.91
N ALA A 39 4.85 -14.17 -0.78
CA ALA A 39 5.38 -14.61 0.51
C ALA A 39 6.81 -14.09 0.74
N ILE A 40 7.09 -13.56 1.92
CA ILE A 40 8.41 -12.99 2.24
C ILE A 40 8.94 -13.68 3.50
N PRO A 41 9.48 -14.91 3.40
CA PRO A 41 9.72 -15.77 4.57
C PRO A 41 10.71 -15.19 5.58
N GLY A 42 11.73 -14.46 5.14
CA GLY A 42 12.67 -13.76 6.03
C GLY A 42 12.04 -12.61 6.79
N LEU A 43 10.98 -12.02 6.25
CA LEU A 43 10.15 -11.05 6.95
C LEU A 43 9.02 -11.70 7.75
N GLY A 44 8.79 -13.02 7.62
CA GLY A 44 7.70 -13.69 8.31
C GLY A 44 6.31 -13.17 7.95
N ILE A 45 6.16 -12.56 6.76
CA ILE A 45 4.89 -12.00 6.29
C ILE A 45 4.51 -12.53 4.91
N THR A 46 3.22 -12.42 4.60
CA THR A 46 2.65 -12.56 3.26
C THR A 46 1.94 -11.29 2.89
N LEU A 47 1.93 -10.98 1.60
CA LEU A 47 0.98 -10.09 0.98
C LEU A 47 -0.07 -10.98 0.30
N GLU A 48 -1.27 -11.03 0.86
CA GLU A 48 -2.32 -11.94 0.38
C GLU A 48 -2.72 -11.58 -1.06
N HIS A 49 -2.94 -10.29 -1.31
CA HIS A 49 -3.09 -9.75 -2.66
C HIS A 49 -2.16 -8.54 -2.83
N VAL A 50 -1.43 -8.47 -3.93
CA VAL A 50 -0.76 -7.23 -4.34
C VAL A 50 -1.83 -6.26 -4.83
N PRO A 51 -1.99 -5.07 -4.22
CA PRO A 51 -2.98 -4.10 -4.67
C PRO A 51 -2.79 -3.74 -6.14
N ALA A 52 -3.88 -3.55 -6.88
CA ALA A 52 -3.86 -3.30 -8.33
C ALA A 52 -3.04 -2.07 -8.76
N ALA A 53 -2.76 -1.15 -7.83
CA ALA A 53 -1.88 0.00 -8.07
C ALA A 53 -0.40 -0.39 -8.24
N PHE A 54 -0.02 -1.61 -7.88
CA PHE A 54 1.36 -2.10 -7.88
C PHE A 54 1.51 -3.41 -8.65
N ARG A 55 2.76 -3.70 -8.99
CA ARG A 55 3.23 -5.00 -9.45
C ARG A 55 4.54 -5.34 -8.78
N ILE A 56 4.82 -6.62 -8.63
CA ILE A 56 6.09 -7.10 -8.07
C ILE A 56 7.21 -6.79 -9.07
N SER A 57 8.25 -6.09 -8.61
CA SER A 57 9.47 -5.83 -9.38
C SER A 57 10.57 -6.82 -9.02
N SER A 58 10.76 -7.09 -7.73
CA SER A 58 11.71 -8.10 -7.25
C SER A 58 11.32 -8.59 -5.87
N GLN A 59 11.73 -9.81 -5.55
CA GLN A 59 11.44 -10.46 -4.28
C GLN A 59 12.68 -11.21 -3.80
N ALA A 60 13.11 -10.89 -2.58
CA ALA A 60 14.18 -11.55 -1.86
C ALA A 60 13.62 -12.18 -0.58
N LYS A 61 14.47 -12.90 0.16
CA LYS A 61 14.07 -13.55 1.41
C LYS A 61 13.53 -12.54 2.43
N ASP A 62 14.15 -11.37 2.52
CA ASP A 62 13.97 -10.33 3.54
C ASP A 62 13.49 -9.00 2.95
N ARG A 63 13.08 -8.97 1.67
CA ARG A 63 12.69 -7.74 1.00
C ARG A 63 11.73 -8.01 -0.14
N LEU A 64 10.69 -7.19 -0.25
CA LEU A 64 9.81 -7.13 -1.43
C LEU A 64 9.90 -5.74 -2.05
N VAL A 65 10.08 -5.68 -3.36
CA VAL A 65 10.09 -4.43 -4.12
C VAL A 65 8.91 -4.43 -5.08
N LEU A 66 8.04 -3.44 -4.90
CA LEU A 66 6.90 -3.16 -5.74
C LEU A 66 7.16 -1.89 -6.55
N VAL A 67 6.60 -1.84 -7.75
CA VAL A 67 6.57 -0.63 -8.60
C VAL A 67 5.14 -0.37 -9.04
N PRO A 68 4.79 0.88 -9.40
CA PRO A 68 3.46 1.16 -9.90
C PRO A 68 3.10 0.27 -11.11
N ALA A 69 1.84 -0.16 -11.15
CA ALA A 69 1.32 -0.91 -12.29
C ALA A 69 1.31 -0.04 -13.57
N ASP A 70 0.97 1.24 -13.46
CA ASP A 70 1.17 2.22 -14.54
C ASP A 70 2.62 2.74 -14.52
N PRO A 71 3.46 2.40 -15.51
CA PRO A 71 4.86 2.81 -15.53
C PRO A 71 5.04 4.32 -15.66
N LYS A 72 4.04 5.07 -16.13
CA LYS A 72 4.09 6.54 -16.25
C LYS A 72 4.13 7.23 -14.90
N LEU A 73 3.59 6.58 -13.88
CA LEU A 73 3.56 7.12 -12.53
C LEU A 73 4.95 7.16 -11.89
N GLY A 74 5.83 6.20 -12.22
CA GLY A 74 7.16 6.09 -11.64
C GLY A 74 7.17 5.85 -10.12
N GLY A 75 8.35 5.49 -9.60
CA GLY A 75 8.58 5.26 -8.18
C GLY A 75 8.80 3.80 -7.82
N THR A 76 9.13 3.56 -6.55
CA THR A 76 9.51 2.25 -6.02
C THR A 76 9.08 2.16 -4.57
N LEU A 77 8.29 1.14 -4.26
CA LEU A 77 7.90 0.78 -2.91
C LEU A 77 8.74 -0.40 -2.45
N THR A 78 9.52 -0.20 -1.39
CA THR A 78 10.30 -1.25 -0.73
C THR A 78 9.64 -1.62 0.59
N ILE A 79 9.44 -2.93 0.79
CA ILE A 79 8.98 -3.51 2.05
C ILE A 79 10.14 -4.30 2.64
N ALA A 80 10.55 -3.94 3.86
CA ALA A 80 11.60 -4.59 4.63
C ALA A 80 11.20 -4.66 6.11
N ALA A 81 12.03 -5.31 6.94
CA ALA A 81 11.89 -5.24 8.39
C ALA A 81 13.21 -4.87 9.05
N GLU A 82 13.10 -4.15 10.16
CA GLU A 82 14.20 -4.04 11.10
C GLU A 82 14.48 -5.41 11.77
N PRO A 83 15.72 -5.65 12.24
CA PRO A 83 16.01 -6.79 13.08
C PRO A 83 15.08 -6.86 14.30
N ALA A 84 14.77 -8.09 14.75
CA ALA A 84 13.95 -8.27 15.94
C ALA A 84 14.62 -7.64 17.17
N SER A 85 13.86 -6.86 17.93
CA SER A 85 14.34 -6.22 19.14
C SER A 85 13.24 -6.13 20.19
N SER A 86 13.60 -6.14 21.47
CA SER A 86 12.66 -6.01 22.59
C SER A 86 12.24 -4.56 22.87
N GLY A 87 12.83 -3.58 22.17
CA GLY A 87 12.61 -2.15 22.34
C GLY A 87 11.99 -1.50 21.11
N LEU A 88 11.00 -2.14 20.49
CA LEU A 88 10.33 -1.61 19.30
C LEU A 88 9.69 -0.26 19.61
N ASN A 89 10.12 0.78 18.90
CA ASN A 89 9.60 2.12 19.07
C ASN A 89 9.34 2.77 17.71
N LEU A 90 8.07 2.72 17.28
CA LEU A 90 7.65 3.28 16.00
C LEU A 90 7.90 4.80 15.91
N GLN A 91 7.84 5.52 17.03
CA GLN A 91 8.13 6.96 17.03
C GLN A 91 9.61 7.24 16.81
N GLU A 92 10.51 6.39 17.31
CA GLU A 92 11.94 6.48 17.00
C GLU A 92 12.22 6.18 15.52
N ALA A 93 11.51 5.21 14.93
CA ALA A 93 11.60 4.96 13.48
C ALA A 93 11.18 6.19 12.65
N VAL A 94 10.08 6.86 13.03
CA VAL A 94 9.65 8.13 12.40
C VAL A 94 10.68 9.25 12.59
N LYS A 95 11.27 9.39 13.79
CA LYS A 95 12.32 10.38 14.05
C LYS A 95 13.57 10.11 13.20
N ARG A 96 13.93 8.84 13.02
CA ARG A 96 15.04 8.42 12.15
C ARG A 96 14.77 8.78 10.70
N HIS A 97 13.57 8.48 10.17
CA HIS A 97 13.19 8.90 8.81
C HIS A 97 13.17 10.43 8.66
N ARG A 98 12.67 11.18 9.64
CA ARG A 98 12.78 12.65 9.63
C ARG A 98 14.23 13.10 9.49
N LYS A 99 15.14 12.56 10.31
CA LYS A 99 16.56 12.91 10.28
C LYS A 99 17.21 12.54 8.95
N GLU A 100 16.84 11.39 8.38
CA GLU A 100 17.30 10.96 7.06
C GLU A 100 16.85 11.93 5.96
N ILE A 101 15.57 12.32 5.94
CA ILE A 101 15.04 13.30 4.98
C ILE A 101 15.73 14.65 5.14
N GLU A 102 15.80 15.20 6.36
CA GLU A 102 16.42 16.50 6.64
C GLU A 102 17.94 16.50 6.35
N GLY A 103 18.57 15.32 6.31
CA GLY A 103 19.97 15.15 5.93
C GLY A 103 20.22 15.06 4.41
N ARG A 104 19.19 14.90 3.57
CA ARG A 104 19.34 14.80 2.11
C ARG A 104 19.41 16.19 1.46
N PRO A 105 19.98 16.31 0.24
CA PRO A 105 20.01 17.58 -0.49
C PRO A 105 18.61 18.19 -0.67
N GLN A 106 18.43 19.45 -0.29
CA GLN A 106 17.12 20.14 -0.27
C GLN A 106 16.04 19.38 0.51
N GLY A 107 16.45 18.59 1.50
CA GLY A 107 15.58 17.78 2.34
C GLY A 107 14.58 18.61 3.12
N LYS A 108 13.29 18.28 2.98
CA LYS A 108 12.19 18.90 3.72
C LYS A 108 11.26 17.83 4.25
N TYR A 109 11.24 17.71 5.57
CA TYR A 109 10.25 16.87 6.25
C TYR A 109 8.87 17.55 6.20
N LEU A 110 7.85 16.80 5.79
CA LEU A 110 6.49 17.29 5.58
C LEU A 110 5.50 16.87 6.67
N GLY A 111 5.95 16.06 7.63
CA GLY A 111 5.16 15.67 8.80
C GLY A 111 4.99 14.16 8.94
N ALA A 112 4.35 13.79 10.05
CA ALA A 112 3.93 12.44 10.38
C ALA A 112 2.51 12.43 10.94
N GLN A 113 1.89 11.27 10.89
CA GLN A 113 0.61 11.00 11.50
C GLN A 113 0.59 9.57 12.03
N GLU A 114 0.03 9.40 13.23
CA GLU A 114 -0.33 8.07 13.72
C GLU A 114 -1.53 7.54 12.95
N LEU A 115 -1.49 6.25 12.64
CA LEU A 115 -2.53 5.51 11.95
C LEU A 115 -2.96 4.32 12.82
N SER A 116 -4.21 3.92 12.66
CA SER A 116 -4.74 2.68 13.22
C SER A 116 -5.11 1.77 12.05
N GLY A 117 -4.60 0.54 12.06
CA GLY A 117 -4.80 -0.43 10.99
C GLY A 117 -5.00 -1.86 11.52
N PRO A 118 -5.17 -2.85 10.61
CA PRO A 118 -5.43 -4.24 10.99
C PRO A 118 -4.31 -4.87 11.85
N THR A 119 -3.08 -4.41 11.69
CA THR A 119 -1.90 -4.87 12.44
C THR A 119 -1.65 -4.06 13.72
N GLY A 120 -2.55 -3.14 14.08
CA GLY A 120 -2.44 -2.27 15.25
C GLY A 120 -2.03 -0.84 14.88
N THR A 121 -1.20 -0.23 15.73
CA THR A 121 -0.67 1.12 15.50
C THR A 121 0.38 1.10 14.40
N ALA A 122 0.26 2.03 13.46
CA ALA A 122 1.27 2.34 12.47
C ALA A 122 1.56 3.84 12.49
N TYR A 123 2.71 4.25 11.98
CA TYR A 123 2.99 5.66 11.75
C TYR A 123 3.32 5.89 10.29
N TRP A 124 2.67 6.88 9.69
CA TRP A 124 3.00 7.40 8.39
C TRP A 124 3.82 8.67 8.54
N SER A 125 4.82 8.84 7.70
CA SER A 125 5.63 10.06 7.63
C SER A 125 6.06 10.33 6.20
N ARG A 126 6.33 11.60 5.89
CA ARG A 126 6.58 12.06 4.53
C ARG A 126 7.67 13.11 4.48
N GLY A 127 8.49 13.05 3.44
CA GLY A 127 9.51 14.04 3.13
C GLY A 127 9.66 14.28 1.63
N ARG A 128 10.34 15.38 1.28
CA ARG A 128 10.84 15.64 -0.07
C ARG A 128 12.33 15.90 -0.03
N PHE A 129 13.03 15.56 -1.09
CA PHE A 129 14.44 15.87 -1.26
C PHE A 129 14.81 15.85 -2.74
N GLN A 130 15.94 16.48 -3.08
CA GLN A 130 16.55 16.41 -4.39
C GLN A 130 17.35 15.11 -4.51
N SER A 131 17.04 14.29 -5.53
CA SER A 131 17.79 13.07 -5.86
C SER A 131 18.21 13.14 -7.32
N SER A 132 19.53 13.18 -7.56
CA SER A 132 20.08 13.49 -8.89
C SER A 132 19.50 14.81 -9.43
N ASP A 133 18.79 14.77 -10.54
CA ASP A 133 18.22 15.90 -11.27
C ASP A 133 16.71 16.11 -11.03
N ARG A 134 16.09 15.35 -10.12
CA ARG A 134 14.66 15.43 -9.83
C ARG A 134 14.32 15.56 -8.35
N GLU A 135 13.21 16.23 -8.07
CA GLU A 135 12.59 16.23 -6.74
C GLU A 135 11.88 14.89 -6.52
N VAL A 136 12.18 14.24 -5.41
CA VAL A 136 11.56 12.98 -4.97
C VAL A 136 10.75 13.26 -3.72
N GLU A 137 9.55 12.68 -3.65
CA GLU A 137 8.79 12.56 -2.43
C GLU A 137 8.93 11.12 -1.92
N GLU A 138 9.32 10.99 -0.65
CA GLU A 138 9.42 9.70 0.05
C GLU A 138 8.33 9.67 1.11
N THR A 139 7.54 8.61 1.06
CA THR A 139 6.55 8.29 2.09
C THR A 139 6.98 7.00 2.78
N GLN A 140 7.07 7.04 4.10
CA GLN A 140 7.34 5.86 4.91
C GLN A 140 6.13 5.52 5.78
N ILE A 141 5.72 4.25 5.79
CA ILE A 141 4.86 3.69 6.84
C ILE A 141 5.67 2.68 7.63
N VAL A 142 5.68 2.85 8.94
CA VAL A 142 6.27 1.90 9.89
C VAL A 142 5.14 1.27 10.70
N THR A 143 5.13 -0.06 10.79
CA THR A 143 4.13 -0.81 11.55
C THR A 143 4.80 -2.00 12.24
N LEU A 144 4.12 -2.63 13.20
CA LEU A 144 4.61 -3.88 13.77
C LEU A 144 4.32 -5.05 12.82
N ASP A 145 5.23 -6.02 12.79
CA ASP A 145 4.95 -7.29 12.13
C ASP A 145 3.77 -8.02 12.82
N PRO A 146 3.06 -8.93 12.15
CA PRO A 146 1.92 -9.64 12.75
C PRO A 146 2.25 -10.42 14.03
N THR A 147 3.53 -10.72 14.27
CA THR A 147 4.02 -11.36 15.49
C THR A 147 4.44 -10.37 16.58
N GLN A 148 4.42 -9.07 16.29
CA GLN A 148 4.82 -7.96 17.16
C GLN A 148 6.26 -8.07 17.69
N HIS A 149 7.17 -8.58 16.87
CA HIS A 149 8.58 -8.76 17.23
C HIS A 149 9.54 -7.89 16.41
N ARG A 150 9.05 -7.26 15.34
CA ARG A 150 9.81 -6.40 14.44
C ARG A 150 8.99 -5.21 13.96
N ILE A 151 9.69 -4.19 13.50
CA ILE A 151 9.12 -3.10 12.72
C ILE A 151 9.20 -3.50 11.24
N ILE A 152 8.09 -3.39 10.54
CA ILE A 152 7.99 -3.48 9.08
C ILE A 152 8.03 -2.07 8.53
N ASP A 153 9.00 -1.81 7.66
CA ASP A 153 9.20 -0.54 6.99
C ASP A 153 8.69 -0.64 5.55
N LEU A 154 7.71 0.18 5.20
CA LEU A 154 7.25 0.38 3.85
C LEU A 154 7.71 1.76 3.38
N THR A 155 8.73 1.82 2.53
CA THR A 155 9.29 3.07 2.00
C THR A 155 8.93 3.22 0.54
N TYR A 156 8.20 4.28 0.19
CA TYR A 156 7.77 4.58 -1.17
C TYR A 156 8.38 5.87 -1.68
N ASP A 157 9.34 5.73 -2.60
CA ASP A 157 9.97 6.83 -3.31
C ASP A 157 9.25 7.05 -4.63
N TYR A 158 8.81 8.28 -4.91
CA TYR A 158 8.17 8.62 -6.18
C TYR A 158 8.48 10.07 -6.61
N PRO A 159 8.36 10.40 -7.90
CA PRO A 159 8.51 11.78 -8.36
C PRO A 159 7.55 12.70 -7.60
N ALA A 160 8.05 13.83 -7.10
CA ALA A 160 7.18 14.79 -6.42
C ALA A 160 6.12 15.35 -7.38
N GLY A 161 4.87 15.44 -6.92
CA GLY A 161 3.73 15.81 -7.77
C GLY A 161 2.47 16.18 -6.98
N ASN A 162 1.34 16.28 -7.69
CA ASN A 162 0.02 16.61 -7.13
C ASN A 162 -0.81 15.37 -6.76
N ASP A 163 -0.22 14.18 -6.83
CA ASP A 163 -0.86 12.88 -6.66
C ASP A 163 -0.52 12.21 -5.30
N SER A 164 0.17 12.91 -4.39
CA SER A 164 0.58 12.36 -3.08
C SER A 164 -0.54 11.65 -2.32
N ARG A 165 -1.76 12.20 -2.33
CA ARG A 165 -2.91 11.56 -1.65
C ARG A 165 -3.26 10.19 -2.23
N GLN A 166 -3.19 10.04 -3.55
CA GLN A 166 -3.42 8.78 -4.22
C GLN A 166 -2.29 7.78 -3.92
N ARG A 167 -1.03 8.26 -3.88
CA ARG A 167 0.15 7.45 -3.53
C ARG A 167 0.08 6.91 -2.11
N VAL A 168 -0.28 7.76 -1.15
CA VAL A 168 -0.48 7.36 0.25
C VAL A 168 -1.61 6.35 0.37
N ARG A 169 -2.75 6.55 -0.32
CA ARG A 169 -3.84 5.57 -0.32
C ARG A 169 -3.40 4.21 -0.84
N ALA A 170 -2.70 4.18 -1.98
CA ALA A 170 -2.17 2.93 -2.52
C ALA A 170 -1.23 2.22 -1.54
N LEU A 171 -0.41 2.98 -0.80
CA LEU A 171 0.46 2.42 0.24
C LEU A 171 -0.33 1.83 1.41
N LEU A 172 -1.40 2.49 1.85
CA LEU A 172 -2.30 1.96 2.89
C LEU A 172 -3.00 0.68 2.46
N ASP A 173 -3.38 0.57 1.17
CA ASP A 173 -3.93 -0.67 0.62
C ASP A 173 -2.91 -1.82 0.75
N VAL A 174 -1.61 -1.56 0.55
CA VAL A 174 -0.55 -2.58 0.77
C VAL A 174 -0.47 -3.00 2.23
N VAL A 175 -0.54 -2.05 3.17
CA VAL A 175 -0.52 -2.36 4.61
C VAL A 175 -1.69 -3.25 5.01
N GLY A 176 -2.87 -3.04 4.42
CA GLY A 176 -4.06 -3.85 4.67
C GLY A 176 -3.95 -5.31 4.21
N GLU A 177 -3.01 -5.62 3.32
CA GLU A 177 -2.80 -6.95 2.75
C GLU A 177 -1.68 -7.74 3.47
N ILE A 178 -1.00 -7.12 4.44
CA ILE A 178 0.07 -7.76 5.23
C ILE A 178 -0.53 -8.73 6.24
N ASN A 179 -0.13 -10.00 6.11
CA ASN A 179 -0.53 -11.09 6.98
C ASN A 179 0.69 -11.87 7.49
N ALA A 180 0.49 -12.70 8.52
CA ALA A 180 1.53 -13.58 9.03
C ALA A 180 1.87 -14.66 7.99
N TYR A 181 3.16 -14.90 7.75
CA TYR A 181 3.59 -16.02 6.90
C TYR A 181 3.38 -17.35 7.62
N VAL A 182 2.56 -18.21 7.02
CA VAL A 182 2.41 -19.61 7.43
C VAL A 182 3.22 -20.46 6.46
N PRO A 183 4.30 -21.13 6.92
CA PRO A 183 5.04 -22.05 6.07
C PRO A 183 4.10 -23.14 5.54
N PRO A 184 4.26 -23.59 4.28
CA PRO A 184 3.51 -24.75 3.81
C PRO A 184 3.82 -25.92 4.74
N ALA A 185 2.77 -26.65 5.15
CA ALA A 185 2.94 -27.83 6.00
C ALA A 185 4.02 -28.71 5.38
N ALA A 186 5.07 -29.04 6.15
CA ALA A 186 6.12 -29.92 5.68
C ALA A 186 5.46 -31.21 5.23
N GLY A 187 5.41 -31.43 3.91
CA GLY A 187 4.74 -32.58 3.33
C GLY A 187 5.26 -33.81 4.05
N THR A 188 4.36 -34.56 4.70
CA THR A 188 4.69 -35.85 5.27
C THR A 188 5.24 -36.67 4.11
N LYS A 189 6.58 -36.84 4.08
CA LYS A 189 7.19 -37.77 3.15
C LYS A 189 6.53 -39.11 3.48
N LYS A 190 5.67 -39.59 2.59
CA LYS A 190 5.27 -40.98 2.61
C LYS A 190 6.56 -41.76 2.43
N SER A 191 6.99 -42.42 3.50
CA SER A 191 7.98 -43.48 3.40
C SER A 191 7.34 -44.57 2.54
N ASP A 192 7.82 -44.74 1.33
CA ASP A 192 7.56 -45.94 0.53
C ASP A 192 8.34 -47.13 1.12
#